data_AF-T0TV73-F1
#
_entry.id   AF-T0TV73-F1
#
_cell.length_a   1.000
_cell.length_b   1.000
_cell.length_c   1.000
_cell.angle_alpha   90.00
_cell.angle_beta   90.00
_cell.angle_gamma   90.00
#
_symmetry.space_group_name_H-M   'P 1'
#
loop_
_entity.id
_entity.type
_entity.pdbx_description
1 polymer ?
#
loop_
_entity_poly.entity_id
_entity_poly.type
_entity_poly.pdbx_seq_one_letter_code
_entity_poly.pdbx_strand_id
1 'polypeptide(L)'
;MADNNWNLKTFDNMHANIAESAYHHRPKNFPTDELNDEQMKKITNGESVIFDFSLSGKYKGQTTKGGGTDLPNGGKVYLQPDSKKLLEDEETGYNAYYVTDTETINANTHQTYFSIRGSDGFGIDFSNILDEDLKEFNSKDWINNDAAFALTDAIVPQAQYATKGMKEKIAELEEKAAPDAKMDVTAHSLGTMVSVQGLAGLDDSELNHIGKAVLLMDQIQR
;
A
#
# COMPACT_ATOMS: atom_id res chain seq x y z
N MET A 1 4.49 14.24 19.17
CA MET A 1 4.78 14.82 17.84
C MET A 1 6.03 14.14 17.33
N ALA A 2 5.86 13.09 16.53
CA ALA A 2 6.96 12.39 15.87
C ALA A 2 6.43 11.73 14.58
N ASP A 3 5.83 12.55 13.72
CA ASP A 3 5.54 12.14 12.34
C ASP A 3 6.83 12.40 11.55
N ASN A 4 7.78 11.46 11.50
CA ASN A 4 9.00 11.62 10.67
C ASN A 4 9.28 10.44 9.71
N ASN A 5 8.44 9.40 9.69
CA ASN A 5 8.71 8.17 8.93
C ASN A 5 7.96 8.04 7.59
N TRP A 6 7.64 9.17 6.96
CA TRP A 6 6.69 9.23 5.84
C TRP A 6 7.19 10.10 4.69
N ASN A 7 8.46 10.45 4.70
CA ASN A 7 8.91 11.64 4.00
C ASN A 7 9.46 11.34 2.60
N LEU A 8 8.58 10.98 1.65
CA LEU A 8 8.91 10.88 0.22
C LEU A 8 8.80 12.26 -0.47
N LYS A 9 9.39 13.26 0.19
CA LYS A 9 9.24 14.72 0.01
C LYS A 9 9.38 15.27 -1.43
N THR A 10 9.88 14.49 -2.38
CA THR A 10 10.31 14.98 -3.71
C THR A 10 10.11 14.01 -4.87
N PHE A 11 9.22 13.01 -4.76
CA PHE A 11 8.94 12.15 -5.91
C PHE A 11 7.65 12.63 -6.57
N ASP A 12 7.76 13.31 -7.71
CA ASP A 12 6.66 13.53 -8.65
C ASP A 12 6.28 12.17 -9.30
N ASN A 13 6.00 11.15 -8.49
CA ASN A 13 5.80 9.77 -8.88
C ASN A 13 4.51 9.24 -8.24
N MET A 14 3.61 8.72 -9.07
CA MET A 14 2.35 8.13 -8.64
C MET A 14 2.52 7.01 -7.61
N HIS A 15 3.55 6.17 -7.73
CA HIS A 15 3.81 5.08 -6.79
C HIS A 15 4.12 5.60 -5.39
N ALA A 16 4.90 6.68 -5.29
CA ALA A 16 5.22 7.32 -4.02
C ALA A 16 3.96 7.95 -3.41
N ASN A 17 3.17 8.67 -4.21
CA ASN A 17 1.91 9.25 -3.77
C ASN A 17 0.94 8.17 -3.24
N ILE A 18 0.78 7.07 -3.98
CA ILE A 18 -0.10 5.95 -3.60
C ILE A 18 0.43 5.22 -2.35
N ALA A 19 1.74 5.04 -2.22
CA ALA A 19 2.34 4.44 -1.03
C ALA A 19 2.16 5.34 0.21
N GLU A 20 2.37 6.65 0.08
CA GLU A 20 2.09 7.60 1.16
C GLU A 20 0.62 7.59 1.56
N SER A 21 -0.29 7.53 0.58
CA SER A 21 -1.74 7.51 0.82
C SER A 21 -2.23 6.28 1.58
N ALA A 22 -1.44 5.21 1.69
CA ALA A 22 -1.81 4.08 2.53
C ALA A 22 -1.77 4.41 4.04
N TYR A 23 -1.07 5.49 4.44
CA TYR A 23 -0.94 5.87 5.85
C TYR A 23 -2.05 6.81 6.33
N HIS A 24 -2.33 6.73 7.63
CA HIS A 24 -3.15 7.70 8.34
C HIS A 24 -2.48 9.08 8.41
N HIS A 25 -3.31 10.11 8.62
CA HIS A 25 -2.88 11.50 8.81
C HIS A 25 -2.06 12.06 7.64
N ARG A 26 -2.52 11.81 6.40
CA ARG A 26 -1.93 12.37 5.17
C ARG A 26 -2.91 13.29 4.46
N PRO A 27 -2.43 14.20 3.58
CA PRO A 27 -3.32 15.08 2.82
C PRO A 27 -4.32 14.36 1.92
N LYS A 28 -3.93 13.19 1.41
CA LYS A 28 -4.77 12.28 0.62
C LYS A 28 -4.47 10.88 1.13
N ASN A 29 -5.36 10.32 1.91
CA ASN A 29 -5.19 9.03 2.57
C ASN A 29 -6.36 8.11 2.17
N PHE A 30 -6.06 6.83 2.01
CA PHE A 30 -7.03 5.78 1.72
C PHE A 30 -7.70 5.13 2.94
N PRO A 31 -7.14 5.17 4.17
CA PRO A 31 -7.84 4.69 5.35
C PRO A 31 -9.28 5.21 5.43
N THR A 32 -10.20 4.26 5.45
CA THR A 32 -11.64 4.51 5.30
C THR A 32 -12.20 5.34 6.45
N ASP A 33 -11.64 5.16 7.65
CA ASP A 33 -11.94 5.89 8.87
C ASP A 33 -11.53 7.38 8.83
N GLU A 34 -10.71 7.80 7.86
CA GLU A 34 -10.31 9.19 7.66
C GLU A 34 -10.87 9.82 6.37
N LEU A 35 -11.69 9.08 5.62
CA LEU A 35 -12.43 9.62 4.48
C LEU A 35 -13.51 10.60 4.94
N ASN A 36 -13.85 11.58 4.11
CA ASN A 36 -15.00 12.44 4.40
C ASN A 36 -16.34 11.70 4.24
N ASP A 37 -17.41 12.23 4.81
CA ASP A 37 -18.73 11.58 4.84
C ASP A 37 -19.24 11.12 3.47
N GLU A 38 -19.01 11.89 2.40
CA GLU A 38 -19.43 11.54 1.04
C GLU A 38 -18.59 10.37 0.49
N GLN A 39 -17.29 10.43 0.67
CA GLN A 39 -16.35 9.38 0.26
C GLN A 39 -16.63 8.08 1.03
N MET A 40 -16.83 8.17 2.33
CA MET A 40 -17.13 7.00 3.16
C MET A 40 -18.45 6.36 2.75
N LYS A 41 -19.47 7.18 2.43
CA LYS A 41 -20.75 6.68 1.92
C LYS A 41 -20.59 5.93 0.60
N LYS A 42 -19.78 6.45 -0.33
CA LYS A 42 -19.47 5.78 -1.59
C LYS A 42 -18.81 4.42 -1.37
N ILE A 43 -17.71 4.36 -0.62
CA ILE A 43 -17.00 3.10 -0.33
C ILE A 43 -17.92 2.10 0.38
N THR A 44 -18.71 2.54 1.37
CA THR A 44 -19.66 1.65 2.08
C THR A 44 -20.74 1.09 1.15
N ASN A 45 -21.13 1.85 0.12
CA ASN A 45 -22.11 1.41 -0.88
C ASN A 45 -21.49 0.55 -1.99
N GLY A 46 -20.19 0.25 -1.94
CA GLY A 46 -19.50 -0.48 -3.00
C GLY A 46 -19.16 0.37 -4.22
N GLU A 47 -19.16 1.69 -4.09
CA GLU A 47 -18.71 2.64 -5.11
C GLU A 47 -17.25 3.04 -4.85
N SER A 48 -16.52 3.42 -5.89
CA SER A 48 -15.14 3.89 -5.73
C SER A 48 -15.06 5.36 -5.33
N VAL A 49 -13.88 5.76 -4.84
CA VAL A 49 -13.59 7.15 -4.50
C VAL A 49 -12.41 7.64 -5.34
N ILE A 50 -12.60 8.78 -6.02
CA ILE A 50 -11.54 9.40 -6.81
C ILE A 50 -10.54 10.14 -5.92
N PHE A 51 -9.26 9.93 -6.22
CA PHE A 51 -8.13 10.67 -5.67
C PHE A 51 -7.37 11.31 -6.84
N ASP A 52 -7.18 12.63 -6.77
CA ASP A 52 -6.47 13.39 -7.80
C ASP A 52 -5.09 13.81 -7.29
N PHE A 53 -4.05 13.05 -7.65
CA PHE A 53 -2.65 13.30 -7.31
C PHE A 53 -1.97 14.39 -8.14
N SER A 54 -2.61 14.96 -9.16
CA SER A 54 -2.03 16.09 -9.91
C SER A 54 -1.90 17.36 -9.06
N LEU A 55 -2.73 17.48 -8.02
CA LEU A 55 -2.78 18.64 -7.13
C LEU A 55 -1.90 18.45 -5.90
N SER A 56 -1.30 19.52 -5.40
CA SER A 56 -0.60 19.47 -4.10
C SER A 56 -1.58 19.32 -2.94
N GLY A 57 -1.23 18.52 -1.93
CA GLY A 57 -2.00 18.34 -0.70
C GLY A 57 -1.37 19.07 0.47
N LYS A 58 -2.17 19.53 1.44
CA LYS A 58 -1.68 20.11 2.71
C LYS A 58 -2.41 19.50 3.91
N TYR A 59 -1.65 19.07 4.92
CA TYR A 59 -2.19 18.56 6.19
C TYR A 59 -1.27 18.97 7.34
N LYS A 60 -1.81 19.60 8.39
CA LYS A 60 -1.07 20.03 9.61
C LYS A 60 0.31 20.67 9.33
N GLY A 61 0.40 21.55 8.32
CA GLY A 61 1.64 22.25 7.95
C GLY A 61 2.60 21.48 7.03
N GLN A 62 2.30 20.21 6.75
CA GLN A 62 3.00 19.38 5.77
C GLN A 62 2.40 19.59 4.39
N THR A 63 3.23 19.56 3.35
CA THR A 63 2.79 19.68 1.94
C THR A 63 3.31 18.48 1.16
N THR A 64 2.41 17.74 0.53
CA THR A 64 2.76 16.76 -0.51
C THR A 64 2.62 17.46 -1.86
N LYS A 65 3.68 17.43 -2.68
CA LYS A 65 3.60 18.01 -4.03
C LYS A 65 2.77 17.07 -4.90
N GLY A 66 1.90 17.64 -5.73
CA GLY A 66 1.19 16.87 -6.74
C GLY A 66 2.18 16.32 -7.78
N GLY A 67 1.89 15.14 -8.31
CA GLY A 67 2.71 14.45 -9.31
C GLY A 67 1.89 13.50 -10.18
N GLY A 68 2.51 12.94 -11.23
CA GLY A 68 1.84 12.00 -12.14
C GLY A 68 0.93 12.65 -13.19
N THR A 69 1.09 13.95 -13.48
CA THR A 69 0.38 14.64 -14.58
C THR A 69 0.80 14.15 -15.96
N ASP A 70 1.98 13.54 -16.05
CA ASP A 70 2.55 12.90 -17.23
C ASP A 70 2.07 11.46 -17.42
N LEU A 71 1.32 10.90 -16.47
CA LEU A 71 0.76 9.56 -16.54
C LEU A 71 -0.60 9.54 -17.27
N PRO A 72 -1.02 8.39 -17.83
CA PRO A 72 -2.19 8.28 -18.70
C PRO A 72 -3.49 8.86 -18.11
N ASN A 73 -3.65 8.84 -16.78
CA ASN A 73 -4.86 9.32 -16.10
C ASN A 73 -4.75 10.74 -15.53
N GLY A 74 -3.69 11.47 -15.87
CA GLY A 74 -3.48 12.85 -15.43
C GLY A 74 -3.48 13.00 -13.91
N GLY A 75 -2.88 12.03 -13.19
CA GLY A 75 -2.80 12.03 -11.74
C GLY A 75 -4.02 11.43 -11.01
N LYS A 76 -5.07 11.00 -11.72
CA LYS A 76 -6.30 10.50 -11.08
C LYS A 76 -6.34 8.98 -10.97
N VAL A 77 -6.79 8.49 -9.82
CA VAL A 77 -7.06 7.07 -9.57
C VAL A 77 -8.32 6.89 -8.73
N TYR A 78 -8.91 5.71 -8.78
CA TYR A 78 -10.15 5.37 -8.10
C TYR A 78 -9.90 4.29 -7.07
N LEU A 79 -9.96 4.64 -5.79
CA LEU A 79 -9.91 3.71 -4.67
C LEU A 79 -11.12 2.78 -4.75
N GLN A 80 -10.84 1.49 -4.96
CA GLN A 80 -11.86 0.46 -5.04
C GLN A 80 -12.29 0.02 -3.64
N PRO A 81 -13.58 -0.30 -3.44
CA PRO A 81 -14.05 -0.85 -2.17
C PRO A 81 -13.50 -2.27 -1.95
N ASP A 82 -13.27 -2.62 -0.68
CA ASP A 82 -12.90 -3.98 -0.27
C ASP A 82 -14.09 -4.71 0.37
N SER A 83 -15.11 -5.00 -0.44
CA SER A 83 -16.35 -5.64 0.05
C SER A 83 -16.13 -7.05 0.62
N LYS A 84 -15.00 -7.71 0.28
CA LYS A 84 -14.65 -9.05 0.76
C LYS A 84 -13.75 -9.03 2.00
N LYS A 85 -13.32 -7.85 2.48
CA LYS A 85 -12.37 -7.68 3.60
C LYS A 85 -11.10 -8.51 3.40
N LEU A 86 -10.51 -8.41 2.20
CA LEU A 86 -9.30 -9.14 1.81
C LEU A 86 -8.03 -8.29 1.93
N LEU A 87 -8.18 -6.98 2.09
CA LEU A 87 -7.10 -6.00 2.14
C LEU A 87 -6.88 -5.46 3.56
N GLU A 88 -7.56 -6.01 4.55
CA GLU A 88 -7.38 -5.69 5.97
C GLU A 88 -7.37 -6.97 6.81
N ASP A 89 -6.51 -7.00 7.82
CA ASP A 89 -6.54 -8.01 8.88
C ASP A 89 -6.11 -7.35 10.21
N GLU A 90 -7.06 -7.19 11.13
CA GLU A 90 -6.83 -6.51 12.41
C GLU A 90 -5.85 -7.25 13.31
N GLU A 91 -5.83 -8.59 13.22
CA GLU A 91 -4.98 -9.42 14.07
C GLU A 91 -3.51 -9.14 13.77
N THR A 92 -3.12 -9.17 12.50
CA THR A 92 -1.74 -8.94 12.03
C THR A 92 -1.42 -7.48 11.72
N GLY A 93 -2.42 -6.60 11.76
CA GLY A 93 -2.28 -5.19 11.38
C GLY A 93 -2.09 -4.97 9.87
N TYR A 94 -2.24 -6.01 9.05
CA TYR A 94 -2.14 -5.91 7.59
C TYR A 94 -3.21 -4.97 7.05
N ASN A 95 -2.78 -4.00 6.23
CA ASN A 95 -3.65 -3.06 5.55
C ASN A 95 -3.09 -2.80 4.14
N ALA A 96 -3.94 -2.91 3.14
CA ALA A 96 -3.65 -2.62 1.76
C ALA A 96 -4.82 -1.90 1.10
N TYR A 97 -4.54 -1.26 -0.03
CA TYR A 97 -5.50 -0.48 -0.79
C TYR A 97 -5.33 -0.77 -2.27
N TYR A 98 -6.45 -0.87 -2.98
CA TYR A 98 -6.44 -1.13 -4.41
C TYR A 98 -7.05 0.05 -5.15
N VAL A 99 -6.27 0.68 -6.02
CA VAL A 99 -6.73 1.82 -6.82
C VAL A 99 -6.55 1.53 -8.31
N THR A 100 -7.44 2.07 -9.14
CA THR A 100 -7.42 1.78 -10.59
C THR A 100 -7.55 3.05 -11.42
N ASP A 101 -7.28 2.94 -12.71
CA ASP A 101 -7.44 4.00 -13.71
C ASP A 101 -8.90 4.29 -14.11
N THR A 102 -9.82 3.43 -13.69
CA THR A 102 -11.25 3.51 -14.01
C THR A 102 -12.11 3.51 -12.76
N GLU A 103 -13.32 4.08 -12.82
CA GLU A 103 -14.22 4.10 -11.67
C GLU A 103 -14.57 2.70 -11.15
N THR A 104 -14.80 1.76 -12.08
CA THR A 104 -15.02 0.34 -11.81
C THR A 104 -14.12 -0.49 -12.72
N ILE A 105 -13.68 -1.66 -12.27
CA ILE A 105 -12.87 -2.55 -13.10
C ILE A 105 -13.71 -3.06 -14.27
N ASN A 106 -13.30 -2.74 -15.49
CA ASN A 106 -14.00 -3.05 -16.73
C ASN A 106 -13.02 -3.14 -17.91
N ALA A 107 -13.53 -3.41 -19.12
CA ALA A 107 -12.69 -3.64 -20.30
C ALA A 107 -11.80 -2.44 -20.73
N ASN A 108 -11.95 -1.27 -20.12
CA ASN A 108 -11.08 -0.10 -20.32
C ASN A 108 -10.07 0.11 -19.17
N THR A 109 -10.06 -0.77 -18.17
CA THR A 109 -9.08 -0.78 -17.10
C THR A 109 -7.78 -1.35 -17.64
N HIS A 110 -6.71 -0.55 -17.65
CA HIS A 110 -5.38 -0.98 -18.12
C HIS A 110 -4.32 -0.91 -17.01
N GLN A 111 -4.49 -0.03 -16.03
CA GLN A 111 -3.53 0.13 -14.95
C GLN A 111 -4.20 0.17 -13.59
N THR A 112 -3.73 -0.70 -12.70
CA THR A 112 -4.12 -0.73 -11.29
C THR A 112 -2.90 -0.70 -10.39
N TYR A 113 -3.14 -0.40 -9.12
CA TYR A 113 -2.10 -0.31 -8.10
C TYR A 113 -2.55 -0.99 -6.82
N PHE A 114 -1.69 -1.85 -6.29
CA PHE A 114 -1.83 -2.50 -5.00
C PHE A 114 -0.86 -1.82 -4.02
N SER A 115 -1.41 -1.02 -3.11
CA SER A 115 -0.66 -0.26 -2.12
C SER A 115 -0.67 -0.98 -0.78
N ILE A 116 0.49 -1.38 -0.27
CA ILE A 116 0.58 -2.01 1.06
C ILE A 116 1.08 -0.98 2.07
N ARG A 117 0.30 -0.78 3.14
CA ARG A 117 0.67 0.13 4.23
C ARG A 117 1.90 -0.41 4.94
N GLY A 118 2.90 0.45 5.12
CA GLY A 118 3.99 0.17 6.06
C GLY A 118 3.54 0.43 7.48
N SER A 119 4.49 0.71 8.37
CA SER A 119 4.17 0.82 9.79
C SER A 119 4.22 2.24 10.36
N ASP A 120 3.39 2.51 11.36
CA ASP A 120 3.00 3.84 11.85
C ASP A 120 3.95 4.50 12.88
N GLY A 121 5.13 3.96 13.23
CA GLY A 121 5.94 4.61 14.29
C GLY A 121 7.43 4.25 14.37
N PHE A 122 8.27 4.76 13.48
CA PHE A 122 9.67 4.37 13.51
C PHE A 122 10.42 5.01 14.67
N GLY A 123 10.95 4.15 15.53
CA GLY A 123 11.78 4.48 16.69
C GLY A 123 12.51 3.23 17.14
N ILE A 124 13.38 2.69 16.27
CA ILE A 124 14.12 1.46 16.58
C ILE A 124 15.36 1.80 17.39
N ASP A 125 15.36 1.45 18.67
CA ASP A 125 16.56 1.30 19.48
C ASP A 125 17.02 -0.17 19.44
N PHE A 126 17.90 -0.48 18.49
CA PHE A 126 18.47 -1.83 18.29
C PHE A 126 19.28 -2.35 19.48
N SER A 127 19.57 -1.51 20.47
CA SER A 127 20.33 -1.89 21.67
C SER A 127 19.58 -2.88 22.56
N ASN A 128 18.24 -2.84 22.55
CA ASN A 128 17.39 -3.65 23.43
C ASN A 128 16.76 -4.87 22.75
N ILE A 129 16.97 -5.04 21.44
CA ILE A 129 16.35 -6.10 20.61
C ILE A 129 17.18 -7.39 20.64
N LEU A 130 18.46 -7.32 21.02
CA LEU A 130 19.37 -8.48 21.03
C LEU A 130 19.21 -9.38 22.26
N ASP A 131 18.45 -8.95 23.28
CA ASP A 131 18.37 -9.64 24.58
C ASP A 131 17.08 -10.49 24.79
N GLU A 132 16.05 -10.37 23.95
CA GLU A 132 14.84 -11.22 24.02
C GLU A 132 14.74 -12.15 22.80
N ASP A 133 14.36 -13.41 23.03
CA ASP A 133 14.19 -14.45 22.00
C ASP A 133 13.36 -13.91 20.81
N LEU A 134 14.03 -13.62 19.69
CA LEU A 134 13.47 -13.22 18.38
C LEU A 134 12.55 -14.28 17.73
N LYS A 135 12.01 -15.22 18.50
CA LYS A 135 11.35 -16.43 18.02
C LYS A 135 9.84 -16.33 17.88
N GLU A 136 9.19 -15.29 18.41
CA GLU A 136 7.74 -15.15 18.32
C GLU A 136 7.33 -13.83 17.66
N PHE A 137 6.89 -13.93 16.40
CA PHE A 137 6.22 -12.84 15.68
C PHE A 137 4.99 -12.40 16.46
N ASN A 138 4.96 -11.13 16.88
CA ASN A 138 3.82 -10.57 17.59
C ASN A 138 3.00 -9.71 16.62
N SER A 139 1.72 -10.06 16.50
CA SER A 139 0.78 -9.45 15.55
C SER A 139 0.48 -7.97 15.85
N LYS A 140 0.76 -7.50 17.07
CA LYS A 140 0.61 -6.09 17.51
C LYS A 140 1.91 -5.31 17.55
N ASP A 141 3.05 -5.98 17.40
CA ASP A 141 4.38 -5.37 17.51
C ASP A 141 5.12 -5.40 16.18
N TRP A 142 4.74 -4.46 15.35
CA TRP A 142 5.30 -4.24 14.04
C TRP A 142 6.80 -3.92 14.07
N ILE A 143 7.35 -3.36 15.17
CA ILE A 143 8.77 -3.02 15.32
C ILE A 143 9.59 -4.30 15.50
N ASN A 144 9.11 -5.21 16.35
CA ASN A 144 9.75 -6.50 16.57
C ASN A 144 9.66 -7.41 15.33
N ASN A 145 8.59 -7.34 14.54
CA ASN A 145 8.50 -8.06 13.26
C ASN A 145 9.48 -7.51 12.21
N ASP A 146 9.66 -6.19 12.15
CA ASP A 146 10.63 -5.52 11.27
C ASP A 146 12.07 -5.91 11.64
N ALA A 147 12.38 -5.95 12.93
CA ALA A 147 13.68 -6.41 13.42
C ALA A 147 13.90 -7.92 13.25
N ALA A 148 12.88 -8.75 13.49
CA ALA A 148 12.97 -10.19 13.27
C ALA A 148 13.21 -10.51 11.79
N PHE A 149 12.53 -9.82 10.86
CA PHE A 149 12.86 -9.96 9.44
C PHE A 149 14.28 -9.49 9.13
N ALA A 150 14.63 -8.25 9.52
CA ALA A 150 15.93 -7.64 9.21
C ALA A 150 17.12 -8.42 9.79
N LEU A 151 16.90 -9.21 10.85
CA LEU A 151 17.93 -9.99 11.55
C LEU A 151 17.87 -11.51 11.30
N THR A 152 16.74 -12.07 10.81
CA THR A 152 16.53 -13.54 10.76
C THR A 152 15.93 -14.11 9.47
N ASP A 153 15.72 -13.30 8.42
CA ASP A 153 15.14 -13.72 7.12
C ASP A 153 13.71 -14.33 7.19
N ALA A 154 12.98 -14.07 8.27
CA ALA A 154 11.71 -14.74 8.53
C ALA A 154 10.53 -14.23 7.69
N ILE A 155 9.54 -15.10 7.46
CA ILE A 155 8.30 -14.71 6.75
C ILE A 155 7.44 -13.86 7.69
N VAL A 156 7.07 -12.65 7.28
CA VAL A 156 6.21 -11.77 8.06
C VAL A 156 4.76 -12.26 7.97
N PRO A 157 3.98 -12.29 9.07
CA PRO A 157 2.61 -12.81 9.07
C PRO A 157 1.68 -12.16 8.05
N GLN A 158 1.91 -10.89 7.71
CA GLN A 158 1.14 -10.09 6.77
C GLN A 158 1.31 -10.56 5.31
N ALA A 159 2.43 -11.24 4.98
CA ALA A 159 2.76 -11.62 3.61
C ALA A 159 1.71 -12.54 2.98
N GLN A 160 1.18 -13.49 3.75
CA GLN A 160 0.15 -14.43 3.24
C GLN A 160 -1.15 -13.69 2.84
N TYR A 161 -1.51 -12.63 3.57
CA TYR A 161 -2.69 -11.81 3.28
C TYR A 161 -2.45 -10.94 2.04
N ALA A 162 -1.24 -10.40 1.89
CA ALA A 162 -0.82 -9.71 0.68
C ALA A 162 -0.90 -10.62 -0.55
N THR A 163 -0.36 -11.85 -0.48
CA THR A 163 -0.48 -12.84 -1.56
C THR A 163 -1.95 -13.11 -1.88
N LYS A 164 -2.79 -13.38 -0.87
CA LYS A 164 -4.22 -13.65 -1.08
C LYS A 164 -4.94 -12.48 -1.76
N GLY A 165 -4.69 -11.25 -1.30
CA GLY A 165 -5.26 -10.04 -1.87
C GLY A 165 -4.83 -9.82 -3.32
N MET A 166 -3.54 -10.03 -3.63
CA MET A 166 -3.02 -9.91 -4.99
C MET A 166 -3.66 -10.95 -5.93
N LYS A 167 -3.74 -12.22 -5.52
CA LYS A 167 -4.38 -13.29 -6.31
C LYS A 167 -5.83 -12.97 -6.65
N GLU A 168 -6.59 -12.49 -5.67
CA GLU A 168 -7.98 -12.10 -5.91
C GLU A 168 -8.09 -10.93 -6.89
N LYS A 169 -7.23 -9.91 -6.75
CA LYS A 169 -7.25 -8.76 -7.66
C LYS A 169 -6.77 -9.10 -9.07
N ILE A 170 -5.83 -10.02 -9.21
CA ILE A 170 -5.44 -10.56 -10.51
C ILE A 170 -6.61 -11.31 -11.16
N ALA A 171 -7.29 -12.19 -10.43
CA ALA A 171 -8.46 -12.89 -10.96
C ALA A 171 -9.58 -11.92 -11.41
N GLU A 172 -9.80 -10.83 -10.66
CA GLU A 172 -10.74 -9.78 -11.04
C GLU A 172 -10.31 -9.03 -12.32
N LEU A 173 -9.00 -8.81 -12.51
CA LEU A 173 -8.48 -8.24 -13.76
C LEU A 173 -8.66 -9.20 -14.94
N GLU A 174 -8.33 -10.48 -14.77
CA GLU A 174 -8.50 -11.50 -15.82
C GLU A 174 -9.97 -11.63 -16.27
N GLU A 175 -10.92 -11.49 -15.35
CA GLU A 175 -12.35 -11.60 -15.63
C GLU A 175 -12.89 -10.35 -16.35
N LYS A 176 -12.48 -9.15 -15.91
CA LYS A 176 -13.21 -7.92 -16.23
C LYS A 176 -12.41 -6.86 -16.99
N ALA A 177 -11.09 -6.85 -16.84
CA ALA A 177 -10.24 -5.77 -17.33
C ALA A 177 -9.84 -5.94 -18.80
N ALA A 178 -9.08 -4.97 -19.33
CA ALA A 178 -8.44 -5.14 -20.63
C ALA A 178 -7.41 -6.29 -20.59
N PRO A 179 -7.18 -7.03 -21.69
CA PRO A 179 -6.23 -8.16 -21.70
C PRO A 179 -4.77 -7.77 -21.39
N ASP A 180 -4.41 -6.51 -21.58
CA ASP A 180 -3.10 -5.95 -21.28
C ASP A 180 -3.02 -5.30 -19.90
N ALA A 181 -4.09 -5.36 -19.10
CA ALA A 181 -4.15 -4.73 -17.79
C ALA A 181 -3.03 -5.22 -16.86
N LYS A 182 -2.43 -4.30 -16.12
CA LYS A 182 -1.37 -4.58 -15.14
C LYS A 182 -1.71 -4.05 -13.77
N MET A 183 -1.24 -4.78 -12.76
CA MET A 183 -1.23 -4.36 -11.36
C MET A 183 0.19 -3.99 -10.96
N ASP A 184 0.42 -2.73 -10.63
CA ASP A 184 1.68 -2.29 -10.02
C ASP A 184 1.59 -2.44 -8.50
N VAL A 185 2.64 -2.94 -7.87
CA VAL A 185 2.73 -3.05 -6.41
C VAL A 185 3.59 -1.91 -5.89
N THR A 186 3.07 -1.15 -4.94
CA THR A 186 3.80 -0.04 -4.31
C THR A 186 3.68 -0.09 -2.81
N ALA A 187 4.77 0.22 -2.12
CA ALA A 187 4.77 0.25 -0.66
C ALA A 187 5.93 1.08 -0.14
N HIS A 188 5.81 1.46 1.13
CA HIS A 188 6.84 2.18 1.87
C HIS A 188 7.17 1.48 3.20
N SER A 189 8.40 1.64 3.69
CA SER A 189 8.87 1.08 4.98
C SER A 189 8.58 -0.43 5.06
N LEU A 190 8.08 -0.97 6.18
CA LEU A 190 7.77 -2.41 6.33
C LEU A 190 6.84 -2.98 5.22
N GLY A 191 5.99 -2.16 4.62
CA GLY A 191 5.09 -2.59 3.56
C GLY A 191 5.85 -3.12 2.33
N THR A 192 7.10 -2.68 2.15
CA THR A 192 7.98 -3.20 1.10
C THR A 192 8.31 -4.68 1.29
N MET A 193 8.52 -5.13 2.54
CA MET A 193 8.83 -6.52 2.83
C MET A 193 7.62 -7.41 2.64
N VAL A 194 6.47 -6.94 3.14
CA VAL A 194 5.17 -7.58 2.90
C VAL A 194 4.91 -7.70 1.39
N SER A 195 5.27 -6.68 0.60
CA SER A 195 5.14 -6.71 -0.86
C SER A 195 6.05 -7.76 -1.51
N VAL A 196 7.33 -7.82 -1.14
CA VAL A 196 8.28 -8.80 -1.71
C VAL A 196 7.84 -10.23 -1.40
N GLN A 197 7.53 -10.52 -0.14
CA GLN A 197 7.09 -11.85 0.27
C GLN A 197 5.71 -12.19 -0.31
N GLY A 198 4.81 -11.21 -0.42
CA GLY A 198 3.50 -11.34 -1.05
C GLY A 198 3.62 -11.74 -2.53
N LEU A 199 4.47 -11.03 -3.27
CA LEU A 199 4.79 -11.31 -4.68
C LEU A 199 5.45 -12.68 -4.86
N ALA A 200 6.33 -13.10 -3.95
CA ALA A 200 6.96 -14.41 -3.99
C ALA A 200 5.96 -15.59 -3.83
N GLY A 201 4.74 -15.32 -3.33
CA GLY A 201 3.66 -16.28 -3.25
C GLY A 201 2.79 -16.41 -4.52
N LEU A 202 3.08 -15.63 -5.56
CA LEU A 202 2.41 -15.70 -6.86
C LEU A 202 3.10 -16.72 -7.78
N ASP A 203 2.33 -17.37 -8.64
CA ASP A 203 2.88 -18.22 -9.71
C ASP A 203 3.25 -17.42 -10.97
N ASP A 204 3.88 -18.08 -11.94
CA ASP A 204 4.35 -17.43 -13.18
C ASP A 204 3.21 -16.75 -13.96
N SER A 205 2.00 -17.32 -13.95
CA SER A 205 0.85 -16.76 -14.66
C SER A 205 0.30 -15.52 -13.96
N GLU A 206 0.26 -15.55 -12.64
CA GLU A 206 -0.13 -14.42 -11.80
C GLU A 206 0.92 -13.29 -11.88
N LEU A 207 2.21 -13.62 -11.84
CA LEU A 207 3.30 -12.66 -11.99
C LEU A 207 3.29 -11.94 -13.34
N ASN A 208 2.79 -12.56 -14.40
CA ASN A 208 2.63 -11.90 -15.69
C ASN A 208 1.64 -10.73 -15.65
N HIS A 209 0.75 -10.65 -14.65
CA HIS A 209 -0.16 -9.52 -14.44
C HIS A 209 0.47 -8.39 -13.63
N ILE A 210 1.65 -8.60 -13.05
CA ILE A 210 2.39 -7.56 -12.34
C ILE A 210 3.14 -6.68 -13.35
N GLY A 211 2.88 -5.38 -13.32
CA GLY A 211 3.59 -4.42 -14.18
C GLY A 211 4.93 -4.02 -13.58
N LYS A 212 4.89 -3.39 -12.41
CA LYS A 212 6.06 -2.94 -11.64
C LYS A 212 5.90 -3.23 -10.16
N ALA A 213 7.03 -3.44 -9.48
CA ALA A 213 7.13 -3.35 -8.03
C ALA A 213 7.99 -2.13 -7.68
N VAL A 214 7.40 -1.09 -7.10
CA VAL A 214 8.08 0.15 -6.70
C VAL A 214 8.07 0.23 -5.17
N LEU A 215 9.20 -0.11 -4.56
CA LEU A 215 9.32 -0.28 -3.11
C LEU A 215 10.23 0.80 -2.53
N LEU A 216 9.72 1.54 -1.56
CA LEU A 216 10.35 2.75 -1.03
C LEU A 216 10.79 2.49 0.41
N MET A 217 12.11 2.42 0.63
CA MET A 217 12.68 2.14 1.94
C MET A 217 13.06 3.44 2.66
N ASP A 218 12.94 3.45 3.99
CA ASP A 218 13.54 4.48 4.83
C ASP A 218 15.07 4.43 4.69
N GLN A 219 15.72 5.59 4.55
CA GLN A 219 17.18 5.67 4.60
C GLN A 219 17.64 5.43 6.04
N ILE A 220 18.26 4.27 6.31
CA ILE A 220 19.03 4.08 7.54
C ILE A 220 20.28 4.94 7.41
N GLN A 221 20.24 6.17 7.93
CA GLN A 221 21.47 6.93 8.15
C GLN A 221 22.25 6.24 9.27
N ARG A 222 23.37 5.62 8.90
CA ARG A 222 24.36 5.08 9.84
C ARG A 222 25.16 6.20 10.48
#